data_AF-A0A2H5N2M2-F1
#
_entry.id   AF-A0A2H5N2M2-F1
#
_cell.length_a   1.000
_cell.length_b   1.000
_cell.length_c   1.000
_cell.angle_alpha   90.00
_cell.angle_beta   90.00
_cell.angle_gamma   90.00
#
_symmetry.space_group_name_H-M   'P 1'
#
loop_
_entity.id
_entity.type
_entity.pdbx_description
1 polymer ?
#
loop_
_entity_poly.entity_id
_entity_poly.type
_entity_poly.pdbx_seq_one_letter_code
_entity_poly.pdbx_strand_id
1 'polypeptide(L)'
;MDFGSFQDVALAMASMRPTPLGPIMEKLSLSPEKYGTGRRFFIQTLDDRALSPDVQEKLVRENPPEGVYKIKGSDHCPFFSKPQSLHKILVEIAQIP
;
A
#
# COMPACT_ATOMS: atom_id res chain seq x y z
N MET A 1 -12.23 14.06 14.60
CA MET A 1 -11.73 13.36 13.40
C MET A 1 -10.26 13.71 13.29
N ASP A 2 -9.37 12.74 13.46
CA ASP A 2 -7.94 12.94 13.26
C ASP A 2 -7.66 12.70 11.78
N PHE A 3 -7.33 13.78 11.07
CA PHE A 3 -6.62 13.70 9.80
C PHE A 3 -5.13 13.60 10.16
N GLY A 4 -4.28 13.03 9.31
CA GLY A 4 -2.82 13.01 9.56
C GLY A 4 -2.29 14.38 9.98
N SER A 5 -1.09 14.45 10.56
CA SER A 5 -0.58 15.72 11.10
C SER A 5 -0.66 16.83 10.03
N PHE A 6 -0.87 18.09 10.43
CA PHE A 6 -0.94 19.19 9.45
C PHE A 6 0.27 19.24 8.51
N GLN A 7 1.43 18.79 8.99
CA GLN A 7 2.65 18.66 8.19
C GLN A 7 2.51 17.58 7.12
N ASP A 8 1.95 16.41 7.46
CA ASP A 8 1.71 15.31 6.51
C ASP A 8 0.73 15.73 5.41
N VAL A 9 -0.36 16.40 5.79
CA VAL A 9 -1.35 16.92 4.84
C VAL A 9 -0.73 17.95 3.90
N ALA A 10 0.02 18.91 4.43
CA ALA A 10 0.68 19.93 3.62
C ALA A 10 1.68 19.33 2.63
N LEU A 11 2.48 18.36 3.08
CA LEU A 11 3.47 17.68 2.26
C LEU A 11 2.81 16.84 1.16
N ALA A 12 1.73 16.12 1.48
CA ALA A 12 0.95 15.37 0.50
C ALA A 12 0.38 16.31 -0.57
N MET A 13 -0.22 17.43 -0.17
CA MET A 13 -0.79 18.41 -1.10
C MET A 13 0.25 19.03 -2.04
N ALA A 14 1.44 19.38 -1.53
CA ALA A 14 2.52 19.91 -2.35
C ALA A 14 3.10 18.88 -3.34
N SER A 15 3.00 17.59 -2.99
CA SER A 15 3.54 16.48 -3.78
C SER A 15 2.59 15.95 -4.85
N MET A 16 1.28 16.23 -4.75
CA MET A 16 0.29 15.73 -5.70
C MET A 16 0.57 16.21 -7.13
N ARG A 17 0.27 15.33 -8.09
CA ARG A 17 0.33 15.58 -9.54
C ARG A 17 -0.92 14.96 -10.17
N PRO A 18 -1.40 15.49 -11.31
CA PRO A 18 -2.50 14.88 -12.05
C PRO A 18 -2.21 13.41 -12.36
N THR A 19 -3.17 12.54 -12.08
CA THR A 19 -3.03 11.10 -12.32
C THR A 19 -3.59 10.75 -13.70
N PRO A 20 -2.84 10.07 -14.58
CA PRO A 20 -3.35 9.65 -15.88
C PRO A 20 -4.38 8.53 -15.71
N LEU A 21 -5.64 8.79 -16.05
CA LEU A 21 -6.73 7.81 -15.86
C LEU A 21 -6.72 6.65 -16.86
N GLY A 22 -6.22 6.87 -18.08
CA GLY A 22 -6.19 5.84 -19.14
C GLY A 22 -5.51 4.53 -18.67
N PRO A 23 -4.26 4.58 -18.18
CA PRO A 23 -3.57 3.40 -17.65
C PRO A 23 -4.26 2.73 -16.46
N ILE A 24 -5.05 3.47 -15.66
CA ILE A 24 -5.77 2.91 -14.49
C ILE A 24 -6.93 2.02 -14.95
N MET A 25 -7.59 2.38 -16.04
CA MET A 25 -8.75 1.66 -16.55
C MET A 25 -8.38 0.49 -17.48
N GLU A 26 -7.10 0.37 -17.83
CA GLU A 26 -6.62 -0.66 -18.76
C GLU A 26 -6.78 -2.06 -18.17
N LYS A 27 -7.27 -3.00 -18.98
CA LYS A 27 -7.42 -4.39 -18.55
C LYS A 27 -6.05 -5.08 -18.51
N LEU A 28 -5.65 -5.54 -17.33
CA LEU A 28 -4.39 -6.27 -17.16
C LEU A 28 -4.49 -7.72 -17.67
N SER A 29 -3.49 -8.14 -18.45
CA SER A 29 -3.30 -9.55 -18.84
C SER A 29 -2.13 -10.13 -18.03
N LEU A 30 -2.45 -10.89 -16.99
CA LEU A 30 -1.47 -11.49 -16.07
C LEU A 30 -1.25 -12.96 -16.42
N SER A 31 -0.02 -13.46 -16.27
CA SER A 31 0.30 -14.89 -16.46
C SER A 31 1.10 -15.45 -15.29
N PRO A 32 0.98 -16.77 -15.00
CA PRO A 32 1.76 -17.43 -13.95
C PRO A 32 3.27 -17.30 -14.15
N GLU A 33 3.74 -17.36 -15.40
CA GLU A 33 5.17 -17.37 -15.75
C GLU A 33 5.82 -15.98 -15.56
N LYS A 34 5.02 -14.91 -15.58
CA LYS A 34 5.49 -13.52 -15.41
C LYS A 34 5.07 -12.97 -14.05
N TYR A 35 3.77 -12.76 -13.86
CA TYR A 35 3.24 -12.19 -12.62
C TYR A 35 3.34 -13.17 -11.44
N GLY A 36 3.14 -14.45 -11.72
CA GLY A 36 3.15 -15.50 -10.68
C GLY A 36 4.53 -15.80 -10.08
N THR A 37 5.62 -15.45 -10.76
CA THR A 37 6.99 -15.74 -10.32
C THR A 37 7.57 -14.68 -9.38
N GLY A 38 7.03 -13.45 -9.40
CA GLY A 38 7.43 -12.40 -8.48
C GLY A 38 6.99 -12.69 -7.05
N ARG A 39 7.91 -12.57 -6.09
CA ARG A 39 7.57 -12.59 -4.66
C ARG A 39 6.77 -11.34 -4.32
N ARG A 40 5.61 -11.54 -3.67
CA ARG A 40 4.67 -10.46 -3.36
C ARG A 40 4.45 -10.37 -1.87
N PHE A 41 4.47 -9.17 -1.35
CA PHE A 41 4.15 -8.87 0.04
C PHE A 41 3.14 -7.74 0.07
N PHE A 42 2.19 -7.80 1.00
CA PHE A 42 1.16 -6.78 1.14
C PHE A 42 1.30 -6.07 2.49
N ILE A 43 1.31 -4.74 2.51
CA ILE A 43 1.36 -3.94 3.73
C ILE A 43 0.00 -3.28 3.93
N GLN A 44 -0.77 -3.74 4.90
CA GLN A 44 -2.07 -3.19 5.25
C GLN A 44 -1.95 -1.93 6.11
N THR A 45 -2.71 -0.91 5.75
CA THR A 45 -2.83 0.38 6.44
C THR A 45 -4.18 0.44 7.14
N LEU A 46 -4.20 0.32 8.47
CA LEU A 46 -5.43 -0.02 9.19
C LEU A 46 -6.39 1.15 9.42
N ASP A 47 -5.93 2.39 9.23
CA ASP A 47 -6.74 3.60 9.35
C ASP A 47 -7.00 4.24 7.96
N ASP A 48 -6.79 3.46 6.90
CA ASP A 48 -7.02 3.85 5.51
C ASP A 48 -8.52 4.06 5.23
N ARG A 49 -8.84 5.27 4.78
CA ARG A 49 -10.21 5.67 4.40
C ARG A 49 -10.44 5.68 2.89
N ALA A 50 -9.38 5.56 2.08
CA ALA A 50 -9.48 5.41 0.63
C ALA A 50 -9.70 3.95 0.24
N LEU A 51 -9.04 3.03 0.96
CA LEU A 51 -9.19 1.59 0.79
C LEU A 51 -9.38 0.93 2.16
N SER A 52 -10.63 0.66 2.54
CA SER A 52 -10.93 0.15 3.88
C SER A 52 -10.25 -1.19 4.18
N PRO A 53 -9.98 -1.51 5.46
CA PRO A 53 -9.35 -2.78 5.84
C PRO A 53 -10.04 -4.02 5.26
N ASP A 54 -11.39 -4.04 5.23
CA ASP A 54 -12.16 -5.15 4.66
C ASP A 54 -11.90 -5.33 3.15
N VAL A 55 -11.76 -4.23 2.42
CA VAL A 55 -11.41 -4.27 0.99
C VAL A 55 -9.97 -4.77 0.81
N GLN A 56 -9.03 -4.32 1.65
CA GLN A 56 -7.66 -4.82 1.63
C GLN A 56 -7.61 -6.33 1.89
N GLU A 57 -8.36 -6.83 2.88
CA GLU A 57 -8.45 -8.26 3.18
C GLU A 57 -9.05 -9.06 2.02
N LYS A 58 -10.06 -8.50 1.34
CA LYS A 58 -10.62 -9.11 0.13
C LYS A 58 -9.54 -9.24 -0.97
N LEU A 59 -8.76 -8.18 -1.22
CA LEU A 59 -7.67 -8.21 -2.22
C LEU A 59 -6.62 -9.28 -1.91
N VAL A 60 -6.22 -9.39 -0.64
CA VAL A 60 -5.27 -10.42 -0.17
C VAL A 60 -5.81 -11.82 -0.41
N ARG A 61 -7.10 -12.05 -0.15
CA ARG A 61 -7.74 -13.36 -0.36
C ARG A 61 -7.85 -13.71 -1.84
N GLU A 62 -8.20 -12.75 -2.69
CA GLU A 62 -8.38 -12.97 -4.14
C GLU A 62 -7.05 -13.14 -4.89
N ASN A 63 -5.96 -12.59 -4.34
CA ASN A 63 -4.64 -12.63 -4.95
C ASN A 63 -3.55 -12.79 -3.87
N PRO A 64 -3.39 -14.01 -3.31
CA PRO A 64 -2.54 -14.24 -2.15
C PRO A 64 -1.08 -13.80 -2.36
N PRO A 65 -0.53 -12.96 -1.47
CA PRO A 65 0.90 -12.70 -1.39
C PRO A 65 1.61 -13.78 -0.57
N GLU A 66 2.95 -13.76 -0.60
CA GLU A 66 3.81 -14.57 0.24
C GLU A 66 3.72 -14.17 1.72
N GLY A 67 3.54 -12.86 2.00
CA GLY A 67 3.40 -12.34 3.36
C GLY A 67 2.52 -11.10 3.44
N VAL A 68 1.91 -10.89 4.60
CA VAL A 68 1.06 -9.73 4.91
C VAL A 68 1.54 -9.07 6.19
N TYR A 69 1.79 -7.78 6.12
CA TYR A 69 2.18 -6.92 7.23
C TYR A 69 1.06 -5.93 7.53
N LYS A 70 0.99 -5.40 8.76
CA LYS A 70 -0.04 -4.44 9.16
C LYS A 70 0.58 -3.26 9.90
N ILE A 71 0.19 -2.04 9.54
CA ILE A 71 0.58 -0.81 10.23
C ILE A 71 -0.67 -0.18 10.87
N LYS A 72 -0.75 -0.27 12.21
CA LYS A 72 -1.81 0.38 13.01
C LYS A 72 -1.65 1.90 12.99
N GLY A 73 -2.76 2.64 12.87
CA GLY A 73 -2.73 4.10 12.85
C GLY A 73 -2.14 4.70 11.57
N SER A 74 -1.92 3.88 10.53
CA SER A 74 -1.47 4.36 9.22
C SER A 74 -2.66 4.70 8.36
N ASP A 75 -2.63 5.88 7.76
CA ASP A 75 -3.54 6.24 6.67
C ASP A 75 -3.10 5.60 5.35
N HIS A 76 -3.75 6.02 4.25
CA HIS A 76 -3.48 5.57 2.89
C HIS A 76 -2.03 5.80 2.42
N CYS A 77 -1.34 6.76 3.02
CA CYS A 77 0.02 7.16 2.66
C CYS A 77 0.98 6.85 3.81
N PRO A 78 1.36 5.58 4.03
CA PRO A 78 2.21 5.16 5.15
C PRO A 78 3.59 5.82 5.15
N PHE A 79 4.05 6.31 3.99
CA PHE A 79 5.29 7.07 3.83
C PHE A 79 5.20 8.50 4.41
N PHE A 80 4.00 9.03 4.64
CA PHE A 80 3.78 10.25 5.41
C PHE A 80 3.37 9.93 6.85
N SER A 81 2.33 9.12 7.05
CA SER A 81 1.75 8.92 8.38
C SER A 81 2.56 8.01 9.31
N LYS A 82 3.28 7.01 8.77
CA LYS A 82 4.05 6.01 9.54
C LYS A 82 5.39 5.62 8.88
N PRO A 83 6.26 6.57 8.48
CA PRO A 83 7.45 6.31 7.66
C PRO A 83 8.44 5.33 8.31
N GLN A 84 8.62 5.37 9.63
CA GLN A 84 9.54 4.47 10.33
C GLN A 84 9.00 3.03 10.37
N SER A 85 7.68 2.86 10.53
CA SER A 85 7.06 1.52 10.52
C SER A 85 7.13 0.92 9.11
N LEU A 86 6.86 1.73 8.09
CA LEU A 86 7.01 1.33 6.69
C LEU A 86 8.45 0.93 6.38
N HIS A 87 9.43 1.76 6.76
CA HIS A 87 10.85 1.48 6.55
C HIS A 87 11.27 0.16 7.18
N LYS A 88 10.90 -0.08 8.44
CA LYS A 88 11.23 -1.33 9.14
C LYS A 88 10.71 -2.56 8.39
N ILE A 89 9.45 -2.52 7.95
CA ILE A 89 8.84 -3.63 7.20
C ILE A 89 9.54 -3.85 5.85
N LEU A 90 9.87 -2.78 5.12
CA LEU A 90 10.58 -2.90 3.84
C LEU A 90 11.97 -3.51 4.01
N VAL A 91 12.71 -3.13 5.06
CA VAL A 91 14.02 -3.73 5.37
C VAL A 91 13.87 -5.20 5.75
N GLU A 92 12.85 -5.55 6.55
CA GLU A 92 12.56 -6.94 6.91
C GLU A 92 12.29 -7.80 5.67
N ILE A 93 11.43 -7.33 4.76
CA ILE A 93 11.13 -8.01 3.49
C ILE A 93 12.39 -8.19 2.64
N ALA A 94 13.23 -7.15 2.54
CA ALA A 94 14.46 -7.19 1.75
C ALA A 94 15.50 -8.19 2.29
N GLN A 95 15.37 -8.62 3.55
CA GLN A 95 16.26 -9.59 4.20
C GLN A 95 15.72 -11.03 4.14
N ILE A 96 14.52 -11.26 3.61
CA ILE A 96 13.99 -12.62 3.47
C ILE A 96 14.80 -13.34 2.39
N PRO A 97 15.40 -14.51 2.69
CA PRO A 97 16.19 -15.28 1.74
C PRO A 97 15.47 -15.61 0.43
#